data_AF-E3N7G5-F1
#
_entry.id   AF-E3N7G5-F1
#
_cell.length_a   1.000
_cell.length_b   1.000
_cell.length_c   1.000
_cell.angle_alpha   90.00
_cell.angle_beta   90.00
_cell.angle_gamma   90.00
#
_symmetry.space_group_name_H-M   'P 1'
#
loop_
_entity.id
_entity.type
_entity.pdbx_description
1 polymer ?
#
loop_
_entity_poly.entity_id
_entity_poly.type
_entity_poly.pdbx_seq_one_letter_code
_entity_poly.pdbx_strand_id
1 'polypeptide(L)'
;MLAPIFALLAVSAVAEIIDEFNCTTYTTEFVYSPSAVVCDNTISDTSCQALYLPADDAADVLYPVAGGNAGRPFNCYNTAGEAGAANPDMVRAAISTCPKTCGFCCLTSDYNCRNVQFPRLNCATITAAQCRSTQWRTIIAEDCPSACGFCNSGGCVDGVMDCANDLSVCNAVGMQDFVNTYCQRTCNRCASTTAASSGTGTSCTRFVGDSSTACSAWAANGFCTNTFYTLAQRRQYCATTCRIC
;
A
#
# COMPACT_ATOMS: atom_id res chain seq x y z
N MET A 1 -61.30 -23.94 37.15
CA MET A 1 -60.06 -24.44 36.52
C MET A 1 -59.55 -23.33 35.61
N LEU A 2 -58.55 -22.56 36.06
CA LEU A 2 -57.89 -21.52 35.25
C LEU A 2 -56.60 -22.11 34.68
N ALA A 3 -56.43 -22.07 33.36
CA ALA A 3 -55.18 -22.42 32.69
C ALA A 3 -54.40 -21.12 32.40
N PRO A 4 -53.11 -21.00 32.77
CA PRO A 4 -52.31 -19.84 32.39
C PRO A 4 -51.74 -20.06 30.98
N ILE A 5 -51.96 -19.07 30.12
CA ILE A 5 -51.33 -18.96 28.79
C ILE A 5 -49.94 -18.34 29.01
N PHE A 6 -48.89 -19.14 28.83
CA PHE A 6 -47.50 -18.67 28.84
C PHE A 6 -47.15 -18.20 27.42
N ALA A 7 -47.17 -16.89 27.18
CA ALA A 7 -46.70 -16.30 25.93
C ALA A 7 -45.16 -16.27 25.96
N LEU A 8 -44.52 -17.18 25.21
CA LEU A 8 -43.09 -17.09 24.92
C LEU A 8 -42.86 -15.91 23.95
N LEU A 9 -42.27 -14.83 24.45
CA LEU A 9 -41.67 -13.79 23.62
C LEU A 9 -40.40 -14.36 22.98
N ALA A 10 -40.50 -14.82 21.73
CA ALA A 10 -39.33 -15.13 20.93
C ALA A 10 -38.62 -13.82 20.56
N VAL A 11 -37.49 -13.55 21.20
CA VAL A 11 -36.57 -12.49 20.76
C VAL A 11 -35.96 -12.95 19.44
N SER A 12 -36.42 -12.39 18.33
CA SER A 12 -35.75 -12.55 17.04
C SER A 12 -34.46 -11.73 17.07
N ALA A 13 -33.34 -12.37 17.38
CA ALA A 13 -32.02 -11.81 17.12
C ALA A 13 -31.86 -11.70 15.60
N VAL A 14 -31.89 -10.48 15.07
CA VAL A 14 -31.32 -10.19 13.77
C VAL A 14 -29.82 -10.43 13.92
N ALA A 15 -29.30 -11.49 13.31
CA ALA A 15 -27.87 -11.69 13.16
C ALA A 15 -27.37 -10.64 12.17
N GLU A 16 -26.99 -9.46 12.67
CA GLU A 16 -26.05 -8.62 11.93
C GLU A 16 -24.75 -9.41 11.79
N ILE A 17 -24.24 -9.54 10.57
CA ILE A 17 -22.92 -10.11 10.32
C ILE A 17 -21.90 -9.07 10.79
N ILE A 18 -21.51 -9.15 12.06
CA ILE A 18 -20.47 -8.29 12.65
C ILE A 18 -19.10 -8.95 12.41
N ASP A 19 -18.72 -9.13 11.15
CA ASP A 19 -17.40 -9.66 10.78
C ASP A 19 -16.46 -8.57 10.28
N GLU A 20 -15.18 -8.90 10.18
CA GLU A 20 -14.10 -7.98 9.81
C GLU A 20 -13.79 -8.05 8.30
N PHE A 21 -14.35 -7.10 7.54
CA PHE A 21 -14.29 -7.03 6.08
C PHE A 21 -13.17 -6.14 5.51
N ASN A 22 -12.25 -5.62 6.33
CA ASN A 22 -11.11 -4.85 5.81
C ASN A 22 -10.32 -5.64 4.76
N CYS A 23 -9.79 -4.93 3.75
CA CYS A 23 -9.11 -5.49 2.58
C CYS A 23 -9.99 -6.36 1.65
N THR A 24 -11.31 -6.36 1.81
CA THR A 24 -12.24 -7.02 0.88
C THR A 24 -12.93 -6.03 -0.05
N THR A 25 -13.46 -6.53 -1.15
CA THR A 25 -14.34 -5.81 -2.06
C THR A 25 -15.63 -6.60 -2.25
N TYR A 26 -16.76 -5.91 -2.27
CA TYR A 26 -18.06 -6.54 -2.51
C TYR A 26 -18.34 -6.62 -4.01
N THR A 27 -18.54 -7.83 -4.51
CA THR A 27 -19.06 -8.07 -5.88
C THR A 27 -20.49 -8.59 -5.76
N THR A 28 -20.66 -9.91 -5.70
CA THR A 28 -21.87 -10.61 -5.24
C THR A 28 -21.70 -11.13 -3.81
N GLU A 29 -20.45 -11.23 -3.36
CA GLU A 29 -20.01 -11.59 -2.03
C GLU A 29 -18.75 -10.79 -1.68
N PHE A 30 -18.32 -10.84 -0.43
CA PHE A 30 -17.05 -10.23 -0.02
C PHE A 30 -15.90 -11.13 -0.44
N VAL A 31 -15.05 -10.61 -1.34
CA VAL A 31 -13.81 -11.28 -1.76
C VAL A 31 -12.61 -10.46 -1.36
N TYR A 32 -11.50 -11.12 -1.01
CA TYR A 32 -10.26 -10.42 -0.68
C TYR A 32 -9.68 -9.73 -1.92
N SER A 33 -9.34 -8.46 -1.77
CA SER A 33 -8.58 -7.74 -2.77
C SER A 33 -7.17 -8.35 -2.92
N PRO A 34 -6.48 -8.15 -4.06
CA PRO A 34 -5.08 -8.58 -4.20
C PRO A 34 -4.17 -8.01 -3.12
N SER A 35 -4.46 -6.79 -2.63
CA SER A 35 -3.68 -6.16 -1.56
C SER A 35 -3.91 -6.77 -0.17
N ALA A 36 -4.91 -7.62 0.02
CA ALA A 36 -5.14 -8.31 1.30
C ALA A 36 -4.03 -9.32 1.64
N VAL A 37 -3.37 -9.88 0.63
CA VAL A 37 -2.42 -11.00 0.76
C VAL A 37 -1.10 -10.77 0.02
N VAL A 38 -0.84 -9.54 -0.42
CA VAL A 38 0.34 -9.16 -1.23
C VAL A 38 1.65 -9.14 -0.45
N CYS A 39 1.57 -8.95 0.87
CA CYS A 39 2.72 -8.94 1.78
C CYS A 39 3.02 -10.34 2.30
N ASP A 40 4.18 -10.50 2.94
CA ASP A 40 4.52 -11.69 3.70
C ASP A 40 4.20 -11.51 5.18
N ASN A 41 4.04 -12.63 5.90
CA ASN A 41 3.96 -12.62 7.36
C ASN A 41 5.32 -12.24 7.96
N THR A 42 5.33 -11.69 9.18
CA THR A 42 6.60 -11.37 9.87
C THR A 42 7.22 -12.61 10.52
N ILE A 43 6.42 -13.64 10.78
CA ILE A 43 6.85 -14.99 11.17
C ILE A 43 6.48 -15.99 10.06
N SER A 44 6.95 -17.24 10.16
CA SER A 44 6.67 -18.24 9.13
C SER A 44 5.16 -18.51 8.98
N ASP A 45 4.75 -18.81 7.75
CA ASP A 45 3.35 -19.15 7.45
C ASP A 45 2.82 -20.27 8.35
N THR A 46 3.63 -21.31 8.62
CA THR A 46 3.28 -22.40 9.55
C THR A 46 3.04 -21.92 10.98
N SER A 47 3.85 -20.97 11.47
CA SER A 47 3.65 -20.39 12.80
C SER A 47 2.38 -19.56 12.84
N CYS A 48 2.11 -18.78 11.79
CA CYS A 48 0.85 -18.04 11.67
C CYS A 48 -0.36 -18.96 11.63
N GLN A 49 -0.29 -20.08 10.89
CA GLN A 49 -1.35 -21.07 10.83
C GLN A 49 -1.60 -21.77 12.18
N ALA A 50 -0.57 -21.92 13.01
CA ALA A 50 -0.71 -22.45 14.36
C ALA A 50 -1.37 -21.44 15.34
N LEU A 51 -1.14 -20.14 15.14
CA LEU A 51 -1.74 -19.08 15.95
C LEU A 51 -3.17 -18.73 15.52
N TYR A 52 -3.42 -18.77 14.22
CA TYR A 52 -4.66 -18.35 13.59
C TYR A 52 -5.26 -19.53 12.82
N LEU A 53 -6.00 -20.39 13.54
CA LEU A 53 -6.67 -21.54 12.93
C LEU A 53 -7.75 -21.09 11.93
N PRO A 54 -7.99 -21.86 10.84
CA PRO A 54 -9.02 -21.53 9.86
C PRO A 54 -10.40 -21.31 10.51
N ALA A 55 -11.19 -20.39 9.94
CA ALA A 55 -12.57 -20.18 10.40
C ALA A 55 -13.49 -21.35 10.05
N ASP A 56 -13.18 -22.05 8.96
CA ASP A 56 -13.85 -23.27 8.51
C ASP A 56 -12.77 -24.26 8.06
N ASP A 57 -12.62 -25.36 8.79
CA ASP A 57 -11.65 -26.41 8.51
C ASP A 57 -12.14 -27.39 7.43
N ALA A 58 -13.40 -27.30 7.02
CA ALA A 58 -13.99 -28.07 5.93
C ALA A 58 -13.95 -27.34 4.58
N ALA A 59 -13.51 -26.07 4.55
CA ALA A 59 -13.42 -25.28 3.33
C ALA A 59 -12.25 -25.74 2.42
N ASP A 60 -12.45 -25.68 1.09
CA ASP A 60 -11.38 -25.97 0.11
C ASP A 60 -10.21 -24.99 0.22
N VAL A 61 -10.50 -23.74 0.59
CA VAL A 61 -9.53 -22.68 0.80
C VAL A 61 -9.62 -22.22 2.25
N LEU A 62 -8.63 -22.61 3.04
CA LEU A 62 -8.62 -22.42 4.50
C LEU A 62 -8.24 -21.01 4.95
N TYR A 63 -7.56 -20.25 4.10
CA TYR A 63 -7.00 -18.93 4.45
C TYR A 63 -7.33 -17.90 3.37
N PRO A 64 -7.36 -16.60 3.72
CA PRO A 64 -7.49 -15.52 2.76
C PRO A 64 -6.54 -15.66 1.57
N VAL A 65 -7.09 -15.56 0.36
CA VAL A 65 -6.36 -15.52 -0.91
C VAL A 65 -6.97 -14.46 -1.81
N ALA A 66 -6.18 -13.87 -2.70
CA ALA A 66 -6.67 -12.85 -3.62
C ALA A 66 -7.83 -13.38 -4.49
N GLY A 67 -8.94 -12.66 -4.50
CA GLY A 67 -10.17 -13.04 -5.19
C GLY A 67 -10.98 -14.15 -4.52
N GLY A 68 -10.50 -14.72 -3.41
CA GLY A 68 -11.22 -15.73 -2.63
C GLY A 68 -12.15 -15.11 -1.59
N ASN A 69 -13.04 -15.93 -1.06
CA ASN A 69 -14.06 -15.58 -0.06
C ASN A 69 -13.91 -16.40 1.25
N ALA A 70 -12.74 -17.02 1.47
CA ALA A 70 -12.47 -17.83 2.66
C ALA A 70 -12.74 -17.03 3.95
N GLY A 71 -13.35 -17.67 4.95
CA GLY A 71 -13.57 -17.03 6.25
C GLY A 71 -12.24 -16.58 6.87
N ARG A 72 -12.17 -15.32 7.32
CA ARG A 72 -10.99 -14.84 8.05
C ARG A 72 -10.88 -15.61 9.36
N PRO A 73 -9.71 -16.18 9.73
CA PRO A 73 -9.55 -16.80 11.04
C PRO A 73 -10.07 -15.89 12.16
N PHE A 74 -10.96 -16.40 13.01
CA PHE A 74 -11.65 -15.58 14.03
C PHE A 74 -10.66 -14.89 14.97
N ASN A 75 -9.60 -15.60 15.34
CA ASN A 75 -8.52 -15.08 16.17
C ASN A 75 -7.74 -13.93 15.52
N CYS A 76 -7.88 -13.68 14.21
CA CYS A 76 -7.26 -12.51 13.57
C CYS A 76 -7.92 -11.19 14.00
N TYR A 77 -9.17 -11.22 14.49
CA TYR A 77 -9.92 -10.01 14.79
C TYR A 77 -10.68 -10.03 16.11
N ASN A 78 -10.87 -11.19 16.75
CA ASN A 78 -11.51 -11.26 18.06
C ASN A 78 -10.87 -12.36 18.93
N THR A 79 -11.28 -12.43 20.20
CA THR A 79 -10.82 -13.45 21.17
C THR A 79 -11.85 -14.55 21.42
N ALA A 80 -13.03 -14.46 20.78
CA ALA A 80 -14.12 -15.40 21.00
C ALA A 80 -13.90 -16.71 20.22
N GLY A 81 -13.12 -16.66 19.14
CA GLY A 81 -12.87 -17.82 18.29
C GLY A 81 -14.07 -18.21 17.43
N GLU A 82 -15.02 -17.30 17.27
CA GLU A 82 -16.25 -17.43 16.49
C GLU A 82 -16.62 -16.08 15.85
N ALA A 83 -17.60 -16.08 14.94
CA ALA A 83 -18.08 -14.87 14.29
C ALA A 83 -18.61 -13.86 15.33
N GLY A 84 -18.21 -12.60 15.22
CA GLY A 84 -18.57 -11.58 16.21
C GLY A 84 -17.67 -10.36 16.18
N ALA A 85 -17.98 -9.37 17.02
CA ALA A 85 -17.36 -8.05 16.96
C ALA A 85 -15.82 -8.07 16.99
N ALA A 86 -15.22 -7.25 16.12
CA ALA A 86 -13.77 -7.08 16.07
C ALA A 86 -13.24 -6.34 17.30
N ASN A 87 -12.21 -6.91 17.91
CA ASN A 87 -11.36 -6.29 18.90
C ASN A 87 -10.18 -5.59 18.19
N PRO A 88 -10.00 -4.27 18.35
CA PRO A 88 -8.94 -3.53 17.67
C PRO A 88 -7.53 -3.99 18.03
N ASP A 89 -7.31 -4.52 19.24
CA ASP A 89 -6.00 -5.02 19.66
C ASP A 89 -5.66 -6.34 18.95
N MET A 90 -6.65 -7.21 18.74
CA MET A 90 -6.47 -8.45 17.96
C MET A 90 -6.16 -8.14 16.51
N VAL A 91 -6.90 -7.22 15.90
CA VAL A 91 -6.65 -6.76 14.53
C VAL A 91 -5.24 -6.16 14.41
N ARG A 92 -4.82 -5.34 15.38
CA ARG A 92 -3.47 -4.76 15.39
C ARG A 92 -2.37 -5.83 15.52
N ALA A 93 -2.56 -6.81 16.40
CA ALA A 93 -1.63 -7.93 16.55
C ALA A 93 -1.52 -8.73 15.24
N ALA A 94 -2.66 -9.07 14.63
CA ALA A 94 -2.73 -9.77 13.35
C ALA A 94 -2.02 -9.00 12.22
N ILE A 95 -2.25 -7.69 12.09
CA ILE A 95 -1.54 -6.82 11.11
C ILE A 95 -0.02 -6.88 11.32
N SER A 96 0.44 -6.87 12.57
CA SER A 96 1.87 -6.79 12.88
C SER A 96 2.61 -8.13 12.79
N THR A 97 1.91 -9.26 12.97
CA THR A 97 2.54 -10.58 13.09
C THR A 97 2.24 -11.47 11.89
N CYS A 98 0.97 -11.56 11.49
CA CYS A 98 0.50 -12.48 10.45
C CYS A 98 -0.45 -11.81 9.45
N PRO A 99 -0.06 -10.67 8.85
CA PRO A 99 -0.95 -9.91 7.98
C PRO A 99 -1.39 -10.69 6.74
N LYS A 100 -0.56 -11.57 6.18
CA LYS A 100 -0.93 -12.37 5.01
C LYS A 100 -1.92 -13.46 5.38
N THR A 101 -1.63 -14.25 6.42
CA THR A 101 -2.51 -15.32 6.90
C THR A 101 -3.86 -14.76 7.36
N CYS A 102 -3.85 -13.57 7.95
CA CYS A 102 -5.06 -12.90 8.37
C CYS A 102 -5.72 -12.06 7.28
N GLY A 103 -5.17 -11.90 6.07
CA GLY A 103 -5.77 -11.09 5.00
C GLY A 103 -5.79 -9.58 5.27
N PHE A 104 -4.80 -9.06 6.00
CA PHE A 104 -4.65 -7.67 6.42
C PHE A 104 -3.46 -6.94 5.78
N CYS A 105 -2.82 -7.48 4.75
CA CYS A 105 -1.67 -6.81 4.12
C CYS A 105 -1.99 -5.37 3.70
N CYS A 106 -3.22 -5.07 3.26
CA CYS A 106 -3.61 -3.71 2.86
C CYS A 106 -3.58 -2.68 4.00
N LEU A 107 -3.58 -3.13 5.25
CA LEU A 107 -3.53 -2.28 6.44
C LEU A 107 -2.11 -2.14 7.02
N THR A 108 -1.15 -2.93 6.54
CA THR A 108 0.25 -2.83 6.96
C THR A 108 0.84 -1.49 6.50
N SER A 109 1.77 -0.93 7.27
CA SER A 109 2.34 0.39 6.98
C SER A 109 3.00 0.49 5.61
N ASP A 110 3.55 -0.61 5.10
CA ASP A 110 4.27 -0.63 3.82
C ASP A 110 3.32 -0.64 2.61
N TYR A 111 2.06 -1.02 2.81
CA TYR A 111 1.06 -1.18 1.74
C TYR A 111 -0.16 -0.25 1.92
N ASN A 112 -0.34 0.35 3.10
CA ASN A 112 -1.45 1.24 3.41
C ASN A 112 -1.17 2.70 3.00
N CYS A 113 -1.10 2.93 1.69
CA CYS A 113 -1.07 4.26 1.10
C CYS A 113 -1.81 4.27 -0.23
N ARG A 114 -2.12 5.47 -0.72
CA ARG A 114 -2.71 5.63 -2.05
C ARG A 114 -1.62 5.60 -3.12
N ASN A 115 -1.88 4.88 -4.20
CA ASN A 115 -1.12 5.06 -5.45
C ASN A 115 -1.38 6.44 -6.06
N VAL A 116 -0.52 6.89 -6.96
CA VAL A 116 -0.74 8.16 -7.65
C VAL A 116 -2.03 8.10 -8.47
N GLN A 117 -2.65 9.25 -8.75
CA GLN A 117 -3.98 9.27 -9.38
C GLN A 117 -3.93 8.84 -10.85
N PHE A 118 -2.82 9.11 -11.55
CA PHE A 118 -2.61 8.77 -12.95
C PHE A 118 -1.25 8.08 -13.13
N PRO A 119 -1.12 6.83 -12.67
CA PRO A 119 0.13 6.09 -12.78
C PRO A 119 0.45 5.76 -14.24
N ARG A 120 1.74 5.67 -14.58
CA ARG A 120 2.21 5.15 -15.87
C ARG A 120 1.89 3.67 -16.03
N LEU A 121 1.67 2.96 -14.93
CA LEU A 121 1.37 1.54 -14.85
C LEU A 121 -0.04 1.29 -14.30
N ASN A 122 -0.69 0.22 -14.72
CA ASN A 122 -1.90 -0.23 -14.03
C ASN A 122 -1.51 -0.91 -12.70
N CYS A 123 -1.67 -0.21 -11.57
CA CYS A 123 -1.27 -0.72 -10.27
C CYS A 123 -1.96 -2.03 -9.88
N ALA A 124 -3.15 -2.33 -10.43
CA ALA A 124 -3.88 -3.55 -10.13
C ALA A 124 -3.28 -4.80 -10.81
N THR A 125 -2.43 -4.63 -11.83
CA THR A 125 -1.82 -5.75 -12.56
C THR A 125 -0.37 -6.00 -12.16
N ILE A 126 0.15 -5.28 -11.18
CA ILE A 126 1.53 -5.44 -10.71
C ILE A 126 1.66 -6.78 -9.99
N THR A 127 2.65 -7.55 -10.41
CA THR A 127 3.00 -8.85 -9.82
C THR A 127 4.15 -8.72 -8.82
N ALA A 128 4.25 -9.67 -7.90
CA ALA A 128 5.37 -9.74 -6.96
C ALA A 128 6.75 -9.83 -7.66
N ALA A 129 6.80 -10.43 -8.86
CA ALA A 129 8.02 -10.47 -9.67
C ALA A 129 8.44 -9.07 -10.16
N GLN A 130 7.48 -8.23 -10.54
CA GLN A 130 7.75 -6.85 -10.94
C GLN A 130 8.24 -5.99 -9.76
N CYS A 131 7.77 -6.25 -8.53
CA CYS A 131 8.27 -5.59 -7.32
C CYS A 131 9.76 -5.82 -7.06
N ARG A 132 10.32 -6.92 -7.57
CA ARG A 132 11.73 -7.33 -7.43
C ARG A 132 12.54 -7.07 -8.70
N SER A 133 11.92 -6.55 -9.76
CA SER A 133 12.57 -6.33 -11.05
C SER A 133 13.31 -5.00 -11.06
N THR A 134 14.57 -5.03 -11.50
CA THR A 134 15.41 -3.83 -11.62
C THR A 134 14.88 -2.79 -12.60
N GLN A 135 14.04 -3.22 -13.54
CA GLN A 135 13.43 -2.35 -14.56
C GLN A 135 12.19 -1.63 -14.03
N TRP A 136 11.42 -2.26 -13.15
CA TRP A 136 10.10 -1.78 -12.74
C TRP A 136 10.09 -1.20 -11.33
N ARG A 137 10.98 -1.64 -10.45
CA ARG A 137 10.92 -1.33 -9.01
C ARG A 137 10.90 0.16 -8.70
N THR A 138 11.71 0.96 -9.40
CA THR A 138 11.75 2.42 -9.23
C THR A 138 10.47 3.09 -9.72
N ILE A 139 9.98 2.72 -10.92
CA ILE A 139 8.72 3.23 -11.49
C ILE A 139 7.54 2.88 -10.58
N ILE A 140 7.51 1.66 -10.04
CA ILE A 140 6.45 1.21 -9.14
C ILE A 140 6.49 1.96 -7.81
N ALA A 141 7.67 2.27 -7.27
CA ALA A 141 7.76 3.06 -6.04
C ALA A 141 7.20 4.48 -6.21
N GLU A 142 7.39 5.09 -7.37
CA GLU A 142 6.85 6.42 -7.69
C GLU A 142 5.33 6.39 -7.93
N ASP A 143 4.83 5.40 -8.67
CA ASP A 143 3.47 5.42 -9.19
C ASP A 143 2.50 4.52 -8.40
N CYS A 144 2.96 3.34 -8.01
CA CYS A 144 2.14 2.28 -7.41
C CYS A 144 2.74 1.74 -6.10
N PRO A 145 3.11 2.60 -5.13
CA PRO A 145 3.81 2.16 -3.92
C PRO A 145 3.05 1.09 -3.12
N SER A 146 1.71 1.16 -3.11
CA SER A 146 0.87 0.21 -2.38
C SER A 146 0.88 -1.19 -2.98
N ALA A 147 1.34 -1.37 -4.22
CA ALA A 147 1.38 -2.67 -4.88
C ALA A 147 2.58 -3.53 -4.44
N CYS A 148 3.65 -2.88 -3.96
CA CYS A 148 4.93 -3.54 -3.68
C CYS A 148 5.52 -3.23 -2.30
N GLY A 149 4.76 -2.62 -1.39
CA GLY A 149 5.25 -2.34 -0.05
C GLY A 149 6.13 -1.10 0.03
N PHE A 150 5.93 -0.10 -0.85
CA PHE A 150 6.79 1.08 -0.95
C PHE A 150 6.17 2.35 -0.36
N CYS A 151 5.10 2.24 0.42
CA CYS A 151 4.41 3.40 1.00
C CYS A 151 5.34 4.29 1.84
N ASN A 152 6.28 3.68 2.56
CA ASN A 152 7.24 4.40 3.41
C ASN A 152 8.54 4.77 2.67
N SER A 153 8.58 4.63 1.34
CA SER A 153 9.77 4.87 0.52
C SER A 153 9.84 6.29 -0.06
N GLY A 154 8.76 7.06 0.02
CA GLY A 154 8.71 8.43 -0.53
C GLY A 154 8.98 8.51 -2.03
N GLY A 155 8.62 7.44 -2.78
CA GLY A 155 8.88 7.32 -4.21
C GLY A 155 10.29 6.83 -4.57
N CYS A 156 11.18 6.65 -3.59
CA CYS A 156 12.57 6.28 -3.86
C CYS A 156 12.94 4.92 -3.26
N VAL A 157 13.44 4.04 -4.12
CA VAL A 157 13.89 2.70 -3.77
C VAL A 157 15.13 2.35 -4.58
N ASP A 158 15.88 1.35 -4.14
CA ASP A 158 16.97 0.80 -4.94
C ASP A 158 16.39 0.05 -6.16
N GLY A 159 16.99 0.20 -7.34
CA GLY A 159 16.66 -0.64 -8.48
C GLY A 159 17.08 -2.09 -8.25
N VAL A 160 18.22 -2.31 -7.60
CA VAL A 160 18.69 -3.65 -7.22
C VAL A 160 18.53 -3.87 -5.71
N MET A 161 18.20 -5.08 -5.29
CA MET A 161 17.97 -5.39 -3.87
C MET A 161 19.25 -5.49 -3.05
N ASP A 162 20.38 -5.71 -3.72
CA ASP A 162 21.65 -6.10 -3.09
C ASP A 162 22.60 -4.92 -2.81
N CYS A 163 22.14 -3.68 -2.97
CA CYS A 163 22.98 -2.49 -2.69
C CYS A 163 23.51 -2.47 -1.25
N ALA A 164 22.76 -3.00 -0.29
CA ALA A 164 23.15 -3.05 1.11
C ALA A 164 24.28 -4.05 1.42
N ASN A 165 24.61 -4.96 0.48
CA ASN A 165 25.65 -5.96 0.68
C ASN A 165 27.06 -5.35 0.70
N ASP A 166 27.27 -4.25 -0.03
CA ASP A 166 28.54 -3.52 -0.03
C ASP A 166 28.30 -2.01 -0.16
N LEU A 167 28.34 -1.30 0.96
CA LEU A 167 28.17 0.16 1.00
C LEU A 167 29.35 0.94 0.40
N SER A 168 30.50 0.30 0.17
CA SER A 168 31.67 0.98 -0.41
C SER A 168 31.40 1.42 -1.86
N VAL A 169 30.50 0.72 -2.57
CA VAL A 169 30.09 1.04 -3.94
C VAL A 169 29.51 2.45 -4.05
N CYS A 170 28.91 2.98 -2.97
CA CYS A 170 28.34 4.32 -2.94
C CYS A 170 29.39 5.44 -3.14
N ASN A 171 30.66 5.19 -2.77
CA ASN A 171 31.75 6.15 -2.83
C ASN A 171 32.77 5.84 -3.94
N ALA A 172 32.67 4.66 -4.58
CA ALA A 172 33.54 4.29 -5.68
C ALA A 172 33.30 5.19 -6.90
N VAL A 173 34.34 5.88 -7.37
CA VAL A 173 34.26 6.86 -8.48
C VAL A 173 33.74 6.19 -9.77
N GLY A 174 34.17 4.96 -10.05
CA GLY A 174 33.73 4.22 -11.23
C GLY A 174 32.31 3.65 -11.15
N MET A 175 31.65 3.73 -9.99
CA MET A 175 30.30 3.17 -9.78
C MET A 175 29.22 4.25 -9.65
N GLN A 176 29.56 5.53 -9.82
CA GLN A 176 28.62 6.64 -9.60
C GLN A 176 27.36 6.52 -10.46
N ASP A 177 27.49 6.16 -11.75
CA ASP A 177 26.33 5.97 -12.63
C ASP A 177 25.43 4.82 -12.17
N PHE A 178 26.04 3.72 -11.73
CA PHE A 178 25.33 2.56 -11.20
C PHE A 178 24.57 2.92 -9.92
N VAL A 179 25.23 3.52 -8.92
CA VAL A 179 24.58 3.80 -7.63
C VAL A 179 23.55 4.91 -7.72
N ASN A 180 23.72 5.89 -8.60
CA ASN A 180 22.72 6.93 -8.85
C ASN A 180 21.46 6.39 -9.53
N THR A 181 21.55 5.25 -10.23
CA THR A 181 20.41 4.63 -10.91
C THR A 181 19.78 3.51 -10.10
N TYR A 182 20.60 2.64 -9.51
CA TYR A 182 20.18 1.36 -8.96
C TYR A 182 20.30 1.26 -7.43
N CYS A 183 21.00 2.18 -6.77
CA CYS A 183 21.20 2.16 -5.31
C CYS A 183 20.79 3.47 -4.63
N GLN A 184 19.72 4.10 -5.14
CA GLN A 184 19.33 5.43 -4.74
C GLN A 184 19.01 5.54 -3.25
N ARG A 185 18.28 4.58 -2.69
CA ARG A 185 17.90 4.60 -1.28
C ARG A 185 19.07 4.22 -0.40
N THR A 186 19.75 3.12 -0.70
CA THR A 186 20.88 2.64 0.10
C THR A 186 22.03 3.66 0.13
N CYS A 187 22.36 4.29 -1.00
CA CYS A 187 23.44 5.26 -1.08
C CYS A 187 23.00 6.71 -0.78
N ASN A 188 21.79 6.92 -0.26
CA ASN A 188 21.22 8.25 0.00
C ASN A 188 21.28 9.18 -1.22
N ARG A 189 21.08 8.63 -2.42
CA ARG A 189 20.98 9.36 -3.70
C ARG A 189 19.54 9.60 -4.13
N CYS A 190 18.56 9.20 -3.32
CA CYS A 190 17.18 9.67 -3.49
C CYS A 190 17.20 11.18 -3.63
N ALA A 191 16.67 11.69 -4.73
CA ALA A 191 16.36 13.11 -4.81
C ALA A 191 15.45 13.41 -3.62
N SER A 192 15.86 14.34 -2.75
CA SER A 192 15.08 14.71 -1.58
C SER A 192 13.69 15.12 -2.04
N THR A 193 12.70 14.25 -1.83
CA THR A 193 11.30 14.58 -2.00
C THR A 193 10.80 15.48 -0.87
N THR A 194 11.69 15.89 0.05
CA THR A 194 11.56 17.14 0.80
C THR A 194 11.89 18.35 -0.08
N ALA A 195 11.35 18.39 -1.30
CA ALA A 195 11.26 19.61 -2.08
C ALA A 195 9.88 20.24 -1.81
N ALA A 196 9.69 20.70 -0.57
CA ALA A 196 9.21 22.07 -0.46
C ALA A 196 10.21 22.92 -1.25
N SER A 197 9.81 23.29 -2.46
CA SER A 197 10.36 24.35 -3.28
C SER A 197 11.76 24.81 -2.87
N SER A 198 12.77 24.01 -3.23
CA SER A 198 14.15 24.48 -3.25
C SER A 198 14.64 24.36 -4.68
N GLY A 199 13.88 24.99 -5.58
CA GLY A 199 14.52 25.62 -6.72
C GLY A 199 15.55 26.57 -6.16
N THR A 200 16.77 26.48 -6.64
CA THR A 200 17.85 27.42 -6.39
C THR A 200 17.28 28.82 -6.60
N GLY A 201 16.92 29.46 -5.48
CA GLY A 201 16.23 30.73 -5.44
C GLY A 201 17.19 31.82 -5.87
N THR A 202 17.32 32.00 -7.18
CA THR A 202 17.28 33.37 -7.67
C THR A 202 15.87 33.85 -7.31
N SER A 203 15.80 34.81 -6.39
CA SER A 203 14.54 35.32 -5.82
C SER A 203 13.63 35.87 -6.92
N CYS A 204 12.79 35.00 -7.48
CA CYS A 204 11.72 35.41 -8.37
C CYS A 204 10.53 35.82 -7.52
N THR A 205 10.33 37.12 -7.42
CA THR A 205 9.18 37.71 -6.71
C THR A 205 7.91 37.67 -7.57
N ARG A 206 7.98 37.16 -8.80
CA ARG A 206 6.84 37.04 -9.71
C ARG A 206 6.93 35.79 -10.59
N PHE A 207 5.84 35.04 -10.64
CA PHE A 207 5.66 33.91 -11.55
C PHE A 207 4.74 34.32 -12.69
N VAL A 208 4.90 33.67 -13.85
CA VAL A 208 3.89 33.74 -14.91
C VAL A 208 2.65 33.01 -14.40
N GLY A 209 1.46 33.55 -14.64
CA GLY A 209 0.21 32.91 -14.25
C GLY A 209 0.07 31.52 -14.90
N ASP A 210 -0.54 30.59 -14.17
CA ASP A 210 -0.82 29.27 -14.72
C ASP A 210 -1.76 29.41 -15.93
N SER A 211 -1.42 28.75 -17.03
CA SER A 211 -2.24 28.78 -18.26
C SER A 211 -3.23 27.62 -18.33
N SER A 212 -3.17 26.69 -17.37
CA SER A 212 -4.11 25.56 -17.24
C SER A 212 -4.76 25.55 -15.86
N THR A 213 -6.08 25.31 -15.84
CA THR A 213 -6.83 25.09 -14.59
C THR A 213 -6.50 23.75 -13.93
N ALA A 214 -5.86 22.83 -14.65
CA ALA A 214 -5.45 21.53 -14.14
C ALA A 214 -4.10 21.54 -13.40
N CYS A 215 -3.43 22.71 -13.30
CA CYS A 215 -2.10 22.79 -12.72
C CYS A 215 -2.00 22.27 -11.28
N SER A 216 -3.02 22.51 -10.45
CA SER A 216 -3.07 21.96 -9.08
C SER A 216 -3.05 20.42 -9.08
N ALA A 217 -3.86 19.80 -9.93
CA ALA A 217 -3.88 18.35 -10.09
C ALA A 217 -2.57 17.84 -10.70
N TRP A 218 -2.05 18.48 -11.74
CA TRP A 218 -0.79 18.08 -12.38
C TRP A 218 0.39 18.18 -11.42
N ALA A 219 0.48 19.25 -10.63
CA ALA A 219 1.51 19.41 -9.61
C ALA A 219 1.42 18.35 -8.52
N ALA A 220 0.20 18.01 -8.05
CA ALA A 220 -0.02 16.90 -7.14
C ALA A 220 0.39 15.53 -7.75
N ASN A 221 0.41 15.41 -9.08
CA ASN A 221 0.85 14.23 -9.83
C ASN A 221 2.30 14.37 -10.35
N GLY A 222 3.13 15.21 -9.74
CA GLY A 222 4.56 15.28 -10.02
C GLY A 222 4.94 16.04 -11.30
N PHE A 223 4.01 16.74 -11.95
CA PHE A 223 4.29 17.52 -13.17
C PHE A 223 5.46 18.48 -12.98
N CYS A 224 5.56 19.13 -11.82
CA CYS A 224 6.58 20.13 -11.53
C CYS A 224 8.02 19.58 -11.44
N THR A 225 8.16 18.28 -11.16
CA THR A 225 9.46 17.60 -10.99
C THR A 225 9.75 16.59 -12.09
N ASN A 226 8.75 16.23 -12.91
CA ASN A 226 8.87 15.23 -13.96
C ASN A 226 9.79 15.70 -15.11
N THR A 227 10.92 15.01 -15.30
CA THR A 227 11.94 15.31 -16.31
C THR A 227 11.53 14.96 -17.74
N PHE A 228 10.44 14.22 -17.94
CA PHE A 228 9.83 14.01 -19.26
C PHE A 228 9.34 15.34 -19.87
N TYR A 229 8.81 16.24 -19.05
CA TYR A 229 8.45 17.59 -19.47
C TYR A 229 9.67 18.49 -19.35
N THR A 230 9.97 19.26 -20.39
CA THR A 230 11.07 20.23 -20.30
C THR A 230 10.76 21.32 -19.28
N LEU A 231 11.78 21.94 -18.70
CA LEU A 231 11.60 23.07 -17.79
C LEU A 231 10.75 24.18 -18.44
N ALA A 232 10.94 24.41 -19.75
CA ALA A 232 10.16 25.36 -20.53
C ALA A 232 8.67 24.99 -20.60
N GLN A 233 8.33 23.71 -20.83
CA GLN A 233 6.95 23.25 -20.84
C GLN A 233 6.29 23.37 -19.45
N ARG A 234 7.01 22.97 -18.40
CA ARG A 234 6.49 23.10 -17.03
C ARG A 234 6.22 24.55 -16.66
N ARG A 235 7.12 25.46 -17.06
CA ARG A 235 6.97 26.91 -16.91
C ARG A 235 5.80 27.46 -17.75
N GLN A 236 5.65 27.00 -18.97
CA GLN A 236 4.58 27.47 -19.88
C GLN A 236 3.19 27.17 -19.31
N TYR A 237 3.01 25.97 -18.73
CA TYR A 237 1.70 25.54 -18.26
C TYR A 237 1.42 25.96 -16.82
N CYS A 238 2.37 25.71 -15.91
CA CYS A 238 2.13 25.79 -14.48
C CYS A 238 3.24 26.54 -13.73
N ALA A 239 3.73 27.67 -14.27
CA ALA A 239 4.79 28.45 -13.65
C ALA A 239 4.48 28.87 -12.20
N THR A 240 3.26 29.30 -11.89
CA THR A 240 2.88 29.72 -10.54
C THR A 240 2.74 28.50 -9.63
N THR A 241 2.00 27.48 -10.06
CA THR A 241 1.82 26.26 -9.27
C THR A 241 3.15 25.54 -9.00
N CYS A 242 4.02 25.43 -10.01
CA CYS A 242 5.32 24.76 -9.89
C CYS A 242 6.43 25.65 -9.33
N ARG A 243 6.15 26.94 -9.07
CA ARG A 243 7.14 27.96 -8.67
C ARG A 243 8.35 28.02 -9.60
N ILE A 244 8.10 27.94 -10.91
CA ILE A 244 9.13 28.02 -11.95
C ILE A 244 9.14 29.43 -12.53
N CYS A 245 10.29 30.07 -12.41
CA CYS A 245 10.66 31.24 -13.18
C CYS A 245 11.82 30.91 -14.12
#